data_AF-A0A101H8Z8-F1
#
_entry.id   AF-A0A101H8Z8-F1
#
_cell.length_a   1.000
_cell.length_b   1.000
_cell.length_c   1.000
_cell.angle_alpha   90.00
_cell.angle_beta   90.00
_cell.angle_gamma   90.00
#
_symmetry.space_group_name_H-M   'P 1'
#
loop_
_entity.id
_entity.type
_entity.pdbx_description
1 polymer ?
#
loop_
_entity_poly.entity_id
_entity_poly.type
_entity_poly.pdbx_seq_one_letter_code
_entity_poly.pdbx_strand_id
1 'polypeptide(L)'
;MMKKNINIIIVLVVLIIILSSCGTKSADIPTTTEVTQEAASSSDETSVNSTTQEVSTEETSGISETTTPETSTKQNATSETETTPERETEATTAQPTATTAIPKTEASALNTLKITGNVAFEMTITLDELKSLDDIVVEEDYYSVNTFGTKGHTRFKGLNLWYLLDQYAGIDEDASSITVLATDGYQMTFTIEQIMKQDYIDETDPNKKLPVIIAWEEDGVEYDPEDGAPYKLAIGQVAPDDVNKPQWVSMIDSIIVE
;
A
#
# COMPACT_ATOMS: atom_id res chain seq x y z
N MET A 1 -18.96 6.93 39.09
CA MET A 1 -17.81 6.02 38.84
C MET A 1 -18.34 4.61 38.58
N MET A 2 -18.85 4.34 37.37
CA MET A 2 -19.38 3.02 36.94
C MET A 2 -19.25 2.90 35.41
N LYS A 3 -18.17 2.26 34.92
CA LYS A 3 -17.96 1.89 33.51
C LYS A 3 -17.09 0.62 33.42
N LYS A 4 -17.57 -0.54 33.89
CA LYS A 4 -16.87 -1.83 33.75
C LYS A 4 -17.79 -3.05 33.50
N ASN A 5 -19.09 -2.82 33.26
CA ASN A 5 -20.10 -3.89 33.28
C ASN A 5 -20.73 -4.17 31.90
N ILE A 6 -20.44 -3.37 30.87
CA ILE A 6 -21.11 -3.46 29.55
C ILE A 6 -20.64 -4.70 28.78
N ASN A 7 -19.33 -4.90 28.63
CA ASN A 7 -18.76 -6.01 27.85
C ASN A 7 -19.15 -7.41 28.39
N ILE A 8 -19.50 -7.51 29.67
CA ILE A 8 -19.94 -8.77 30.32
C ILE A 8 -21.38 -9.14 29.91
N ILE A 9 -22.23 -8.15 29.61
CA ILE A 9 -23.64 -8.39 29.24
C ILE A 9 -23.73 -8.94 27.81
N ILE A 10 -22.91 -8.43 26.88
CA ILE A 10 -22.93 -8.84 25.47
C ILE A 10 -22.59 -10.33 25.32
N VAL A 11 -21.55 -10.81 26.01
CA VAL A 11 -21.13 -12.23 26.01
C VAL A 11 -22.25 -13.17 26.51
N LEU A 12 -23.11 -12.70 27.41
CA LEU A 12 -24.23 -13.49 27.95
C LEU A 12 -25.45 -13.60 27.01
N VAL A 13 -25.60 -12.69 26.05
CA VAL A 13 -26.72 -12.70 25.08
C VAL A 13 -26.45 -13.67 23.92
N VAL A 14 -25.20 -13.76 23.46
CA VAL A 14 -24.80 -14.62 22.32
C VAL A 14 -24.98 -16.11 22.63
N LEU A 15 -24.83 -16.53 23.89
CA LEU A 15 -24.84 -17.95 24.29
C LEU A 15 -26.23 -18.62 24.29
N ILE A 16 -27.30 -17.89 23.97
CA ILE A 16 -28.69 -18.37 24.12
C ILE A 16 -29.30 -18.85 22.79
N ILE A 17 -28.72 -18.49 21.63
CA ILE A 17 -29.32 -18.73 20.30
C ILE A 17 -28.90 -20.08 19.67
N ILE A 18 -28.87 -21.16 20.47
CA ILE A 18 -28.63 -22.53 20.00
C ILE A 18 -29.52 -23.54 20.74
N LEU A 19 -30.84 -23.48 20.47
CA LEU A 19 -31.78 -24.59 20.68
C LEU A 19 -33.12 -24.32 19.95
N SER A 20 -33.61 -25.30 19.19
CA SER A 20 -34.77 -25.22 18.26
C SER A 20 -34.47 -24.50 16.92
N SER A 21 -35.04 -24.90 15.77
CA SER A 21 -36.00 -25.98 15.52
C SER A 21 -35.64 -26.80 14.27
N CYS A 22 -35.99 -28.09 14.27
CA CYS A 22 -35.97 -28.93 13.09
C CYS A 22 -37.20 -28.66 12.20
N GLY A 23 -37.08 -28.84 10.89
CA GLY A 23 -38.17 -28.80 9.92
C GLY A 23 -37.79 -29.54 8.64
N THR A 24 -38.62 -30.47 8.17
CA THR A 24 -38.35 -31.32 6.99
C THR A 24 -39.51 -31.30 6.01
N LYS A 25 -39.23 -31.20 4.70
CA LYS A 25 -39.68 -32.16 3.65
C LYS A 25 -39.28 -31.77 2.22
N SER A 26 -39.50 -32.72 1.31
CA SER A 26 -38.98 -32.83 -0.06
C SER A 26 -39.83 -32.15 -1.14
N ALA A 27 -39.20 -31.97 -2.31
CA ALA A 27 -39.79 -32.05 -3.68
C ALA A 27 -40.85 -30.96 -4.06
N ASP A 28 -41.03 -30.56 -5.33
CA ASP A 28 -40.92 -31.32 -6.59
C ASP A 28 -40.30 -30.52 -7.76
N ILE A 29 -40.07 -31.22 -8.88
CA ILE A 29 -39.67 -30.67 -10.19
C ILE A 29 -40.86 -30.80 -11.16
N PRO A 30 -41.15 -29.79 -12.01
CA PRO A 30 -41.89 -30.01 -13.25
C PRO A 30 -41.02 -29.74 -14.49
N THR A 31 -40.71 -30.81 -15.24
CA THR A 31 -40.30 -30.71 -16.65
C THR A 31 -41.52 -30.40 -17.51
N THR A 32 -41.41 -29.42 -18.41
CA THR A 32 -42.26 -29.35 -19.61
C THR A 32 -41.38 -29.06 -20.82
N THR A 33 -41.50 -29.92 -21.84
CA THR A 33 -40.90 -29.76 -23.16
C THR A 33 -42.01 -29.58 -24.17
N GLU A 34 -41.91 -28.61 -25.07
CA GLU A 34 -42.45 -28.76 -26.43
C GLU A 34 -41.61 -27.99 -27.46
N VAL A 35 -41.88 -28.22 -28.74
CA VAL A 35 -40.92 -28.15 -29.87
C VAL A 35 -41.54 -27.40 -31.07
N THR A 36 -40.78 -27.23 -32.17
CA THR A 36 -41.15 -26.78 -33.55
C THR A 36 -40.58 -25.37 -33.85
N GLN A 37 -39.52 -25.18 -34.67
CA GLN A 37 -39.45 -25.23 -36.16
C GLN A 37 -40.28 -24.10 -36.84
N GLU A 38 -39.94 -23.49 -37.99
CA GLU A 38 -38.81 -23.52 -38.95
C GLU A 38 -38.91 -22.29 -39.92
N ALA A 39 -38.02 -21.97 -40.89
CA ALA A 39 -36.75 -22.51 -41.40
C ALA A 39 -35.95 -21.43 -42.19
N ALA A 40 -34.63 -21.66 -42.36
CA ALA A 40 -33.79 -21.22 -43.50
C ALA A 40 -33.51 -19.69 -43.68
N SER A 41 -32.57 -19.23 -44.52
CA SER A 41 -31.68 -19.90 -45.49
C SER A 41 -30.45 -19.04 -45.87
N SER A 42 -29.35 -19.68 -46.35
CA SER A 42 -28.28 -19.12 -47.24
C SER A 42 -27.46 -17.89 -46.76
N SER A 43 -26.23 -17.60 -47.19
CA SER A 43 -25.02 -18.31 -47.71
C SER A 43 -23.91 -17.21 -47.83
N ASP A 44 -22.63 -17.36 -48.20
CA ASP A 44 -21.73 -18.34 -48.84
C ASP A 44 -20.36 -18.27 -48.08
N GLU A 45 -19.38 -19.19 -48.10
CA GLU A 45 -18.53 -19.73 -49.19
C GLU A 45 -17.78 -18.63 -50.03
N THR A 46 -16.47 -18.66 -50.33
CA THR A 46 -15.34 -19.49 -49.86
C THR A 46 -13.95 -18.97 -50.35
N SER A 47 -12.85 -19.28 -49.65
CA SER A 47 -11.42 -19.16 -50.09
C SER A 47 -10.83 -17.72 -50.25
N VAL A 48 -9.50 -17.46 -50.39
CA VAL A 48 -8.33 -18.33 -50.67
C VAL A 48 -7.08 -17.97 -49.81
N ASN A 49 -6.30 -19.02 -49.51
CA ASN A 49 -4.92 -19.05 -48.95
C ASN A 49 -3.89 -18.09 -49.61
N SER A 50 -2.88 -17.66 -48.83
CA SER A 50 -1.53 -17.36 -49.34
C SER A 50 -0.46 -17.61 -48.26
N THR A 51 0.36 -18.64 -48.47
CA THR A 51 1.52 -19.04 -47.65
C THR A 51 2.82 -18.71 -48.41
N THR A 52 3.96 -18.56 -47.70
CA THR A 52 5.39 -18.62 -48.14
C THR A 52 6.16 -17.33 -47.78
N GLN A 53 7.43 -17.29 -47.35
CA GLN A 53 8.30 -18.21 -46.58
C GLN A 53 9.59 -17.41 -46.21
N GLU A 54 10.33 -17.88 -45.20
CA GLU A 54 11.70 -17.54 -44.77
C GLU A 54 12.52 -16.46 -45.52
N VAL A 55 13.12 -15.55 -44.74
CA VAL A 55 14.53 -15.16 -44.92
C VAL A 55 15.23 -15.29 -43.55
N SER A 56 16.41 -15.88 -43.53
CA SER A 56 17.30 -15.96 -42.37
C SER A 56 18.57 -15.16 -42.64
N THR A 57 19.10 -14.52 -41.60
CA THR A 57 20.52 -14.13 -41.55
C THR A 57 21.04 -14.25 -40.13
N GLU A 58 21.97 -15.18 -39.92
CA GLU A 58 22.89 -15.16 -38.78
C GLU A 58 23.99 -14.12 -39.06
N GLU A 59 24.49 -13.45 -38.01
CA GLU A 59 25.91 -13.09 -37.95
C GLU A 59 26.46 -13.53 -36.59
N THR A 60 27.73 -13.94 -36.57
CA THR A 60 28.42 -14.49 -35.40
C THR A 60 29.93 -14.25 -35.55
N SER A 61 30.62 -14.10 -34.42
CA SER A 61 32.04 -13.70 -34.24
C SER A 61 32.24 -12.18 -34.05
N GLY A 62 33.26 -11.72 -33.32
CA GLY A 62 34.44 -12.46 -32.83
C GLY A 62 34.81 -12.26 -31.36
N ILE A 63 35.94 -12.86 -30.99
CA ILE A 63 36.44 -13.08 -29.62
C ILE A 63 37.74 -12.29 -29.40
N SER A 64 37.90 -11.68 -28.22
CA SER A 64 39.16 -11.54 -27.45
C SER A 64 38.78 -11.05 -26.03
N GLU A 65 38.96 -11.85 -24.98
CA GLU A 65 40.21 -12.12 -24.25
C GLU A 65 40.57 -11.08 -23.16
N THR A 66 40.39 -11.51 -21.91
CA THR A 66 41.43 -11.52 -20.86
C THR A 66 42.15 -10.21 -20.51
N THR A 67 41.83 -9.61 -19.35
CA THR A 67 42.82 -9.46 -18.26
C THR A 67 42.25 -9.06 -16.89
N THR A 68 42.73 -9.76 -15.86
CA THR A 68 42.91 -9.36 -14.45
C THR A 68 44.21 -10.08 -14.00
N PRO A 69 44.89 -9.73 -12.89
CA PRO A 69 44.67 -8.62 -11.95
C PRO A 69 45.94 -7.79 -11.64
N GLU A 70 45.78 -6.72 -10.85
CA GLU A 70 46.71 -6.19 -9.82
C GLU A 70 45.91 -5.13 -9.03
N THR A 71 45.79 -5.09 -7.70
CA THR A 71 46.67 -5.42 -6.57
C THR A 71 47.87 -4.47 -6.45
N SER A 72 47.71 -3.41 -5.66
CA SER A 72 48.83 -2.78 -4.97
C SER A 72 48.42 -2.27 -3.59
N THR A 73 49.33 -2.40 -2.63
CA THR A 73 49.07 -2.23 -1.19
C THR A 73 50.21 -1.41 -0.60
N LYS A 74 49.91 -0.40 0.26
CA LYS A 74 50.67 -0.11 1.51
C LYS A 74 50.19 1.12 2.31
N GLN A 75 50.17 0.93 3.64
CA GLN A 75 50.82 1.73 4.74
C GLN A 75 50.78 3.28 4.70
N ASN A 76 50.79 4.01 5.83
CA ASN A 76 51.18 3.68 7.22
C ASN A 76 50.32 4.54 8.20
N ALA A 77 49.77 4.01 9.30
CA ALA A 77 50.37 3.92 10.64
C ALA A 77 50.69 5.26 11.37
N THR A 78 49.80 5.60 12.32
CA THR A 78 50.00 6.09 13.71
C THR A 78 51.21 6.94 14.10
N SER A 79 50.94 8.06 14.81
CA SER A 79 51.74 8.48 15.98
C SER A 79 50.86 9.23 17.00
N GLU A 80 51.10 8.98 18.28
CA GLU A 80 50.53 9.71 19.43
C GLU A 80 51.52 10.78 19.93
N THR A 81 51.09 11.70 20.81
CA THR A 81 51.77 12.16 22.06
C THR A 81 51.02 13.36 22.68
N GLU A 82 51.00 13.46 24.01
CA GLU A 82 50.33 14.49 24.83
C GLU A 82 51.05 15.85 24.86
N THR A 83 50.37 16.93 25.30
CA THR A 83 50.69 17.66 26.56
C THR A 83 49.72 18.82 26.86
N THR A 84 49.72 19.30 28.11
CA THR A 84 48.86 20.37 28.70
C THR A 84 49.71 21.13 29.73
N PRO A 85 49.71 22.49 29.79
CA PRO A 85 48.86 23.18 30.79
C PRO A 85 48.39 24.63 30.51
N GLU A 86 47.14 24.89 30.93
CA GLU A 86 46.62 26.01 31.77
C GLU A 86 47.00 27.51 31.53
N ARG A 87 45.94 28.36 31.46
CA ARG A 87 45.64 29.51 32.36
C ARG A 87 45.49 30.95 31.77
N GLU A 88 44.28 31.53 31.92
CA GLU A 88 43.86 32.97 32.04
C GLU A 88 44.38 34.01 30.98
N THR A 89 43.73 35.15 30.63
CA THR A 89 42.68 35.98 31.27
C THR A 89 41.89 36.83 30.24
N GLU A 90 40.67 37.24 30.60
CA GLU A 90 39.96 38.50 30.21
C GLU A 90 39.45 38.76 28.77
N ALA A 91 38.52 39.72 28.68
CA ALA A 91 37.51 39.84 27.62
C ALA A 91 37.62 41.13 26.76
N THR A 92 36.96 41.15 25.60
CA THR A 92 36.47 42.38 24.93
C THR A 92 35.31 42.05 23.96
N THR A 93 34.36 42.98 23.86
CA THR A 93 33.08 42.85 23.13
C THR A 93 33.20 43.07 21.62
N ALA A 94 32.57 42.19 20.82
CA ALA A 94 32.11 42.51 19.46
C ALA A 94 30.92 41.63 19.02
N GLN A 95 29.76 42.26 18.79
CA GLN A 95 28.62 41.75 18.00
C GLN A 95 28.80 42.33 16.57
N PRO A 96 28.51 41.64 15.45
CA PRO A 96 27.32 40.80 15.23
C PRO A 96 27.50 39.50 14.39
N THR A 97 26.43 38.67 14.31
CA THR A 97 25.67 38.34 13.07
C THR A 97 24.86 37.04 13.23
N ALA A 98 23.63 37.03 12.69
CA ALA A 98 22.75 35.88 12.38
C ALA A 98 22.74 34.66 13.35
N THR A 99 21.74 34.63 14.23
CA THR A 99 21.19 33.35 14.71
C THR A 99 20.37 32.71 13.58
N THR A 100 20.97 31.79 12.83
CA THR A 100 20.22 30.91 11.91
C THR A 100 19.48 29.85 12.73
N ALA A 101 18.14 29.90 12.73
CA ALA A 101 17.29 29.02 13.53
C ALA A 101 16.06 28.52 12.75
N ILE A 102 16.32 27.65 11.76
CA ILE A 102 15.36 26.78 11.07
C ILE A 102 16.16 25.58 10.51
N PRO A 103 15.59 24.37 10.36
CA PRO A 103 14.25 23.93 10.76
C PRO A 103 14.24 22.76 11.77
N LYS A 104 13.15 22.64 12.53
CA LYS A 104 12.74 21.36 13.18
C LYS A 104 11.23 21.14 13.14
N THR A 105 10.45 22.22 13.01
CA THR A 105 8.99 22.19 12.86
C THR A 105 8.53 21.56 11.54
N GLU A 106 9.33 21.63 10.47
CA GLU A 106 8.95 21.18 9.13
C GLU A 106 9.07 19.66 8.96
N ALA A 107 10.21 19.06 9.32
CA ALA A 107 10.38 17.59 9.32
C ALA A 107 9.34 16.89 10.23
N SER A 108 9.01 17.48 11.39
CA SER A 108 7.97 16.95 12.27
C SER A 108 6.55 16.97 11.69
N ALA A 109 6.31 17.67 10.58
CA ALA A 109 5.03 17.72 9.87
C ALA A 109 4.98 16.79 8.64
N LEU A 110 6.14 16.46 8.04
CA LEU A 110 6.25 15.42 7.01
C LEU A 110 6.02 14.03 7.63
N ASN A 111 6.48 13.83 8.87
CA ASN A 111 6.41 12.54 9.56
C ASN A 111 5.01 12.25 10.15
N THR A 112 3.99 13.04 9.82
CA THR A 112 2.62 12.89 10.34
C THR A 112 1.58 12.70 9.24
N LEU A 113 0.77 11.66 9.38
CA LEU A 113 -0.40 11.42 8.54
C LEU A 113 -1.61 12.17 9.11
N LYS A 114 -2.30 12.95 8.28
CA LYS A 114 -3.56 13.63 8.64
C LYS A 114 -4.78 12.81 8.22
N ILE A 115 -5.81 12.80 9.05
CA ILE A 115 -7.15 12.27 8.72
C ILE A 115 -8.19 13.34 9.08
N THR A 116 -8.99 13.75 8.10
CA THR A 116 -9.90 14.91 8.20
C THR A 116 -11.23 14.69 7.46
N GLY A 117 -12.21 15.57 7.68
CA GLY A 117 -13.51 15.56 7.00
C GLY A 117 -14.60 14.82 7.79
N ASN A 118 -15.38 13.97 7.12
CA ASN A 118 -16.53 13.25 7.69
C ASN A 118 -16.10 12.08 8.58
N VAL A 119 -15.44 12.40 9.70
CA VAL A 119 -14.98 11.48 10.74
C VAL A 119 -15.33 12.03 12.13
N ALA A 120 -15.62 11.16 13.09
CA ALA A 120 -15.89 11.53 14.48
C ALA A 120 -14.67 12.17 15.18
N PHE A 121 -13.46 11.81 14.74
CA PHE A 121 -12.19 12.29 15.27
C PHE A 121 -11.22 12.63 14.12
N GLU A 122 -11.14 13.91 13.75
CA GLU A 122 -10.01 14.40 12.95
C GLU A 122 -8.70 14.24 13.75
N MET A 123 -7.63 13.83 13.07
CA MET A 123 -6.38 13.45 13.72
C MET A 123 -5.14 13.74 12.88
N THR A 124 -4.01 13.86 13.56
CA THR A 124 -2.68 14.02 12.97
C THR A 124 -1.76 13.10 13.75
N ILE A 125 -1.36 11.99 13.14
CA ILE A 125 -0.72 10.85 13.81
C ILE A 125 0.73 10.73 13.34
N THR A 126 1.68 10.57 14.25
CA THR A 126 3.08 10.30 13.90
C THR A 126 3.30 8.85 13.46
N LEU A 127 4.41 8.59 12.76
CA LEU A 127 4.79 7.24 12.34
C LEU A 127 4.89 6.24 13.51
N ASP A 128 5.43 6.67 14.66
CA ASP A 128 5.56 5.83 15.87
C ASP A 128 4.19 5.50 16.50
N GLU A 129 3.24 6.43 16.45
CA GLU A 129 1.87 6.21 16.91
C GLU A 129 1.09 5.29 15.96
N LEU A 130 1.26 5.43 14.63
CA LEU A 130 0.70 4.50 13.64
C LEU A 130 1.25 3.07 13.84
N LYS A 131 2.56 2.91 14.00
CA LYS A 131 3.20 1.61 14.31
C LYS A 131 2.76 1.01 15.66
N SER A 132 2.14 1.81 16.53
CA SER A 132 1.59 1.37 17.82
C SER A 132 0.15 0.84 17.72
N LEU A 133 -0.47 0.86 16.54
CA LEU A 133 -1.81 0.27 16.29
C LEU A 133 -1.67 -1.20 15.85
N ASP A 134 -1.13 -2.03 16.75
CA ASP A 134 -0.59 -3.37 16.46
C ASP A 134 -1.63 -4.41 16.01
N ASP A 135 -2.91 -4.18 16.30
CA ASP A 135 -4.05 -5.04 15.96
C ASP A 135 -4.57 -4.85 14.52
N ILE A 136 -4.21 -3.75 13.85
CA ILE A 136 -4.60 -3.47 12.45
C ILE A 136 -3.42 -3.46 11.46
N VAL A 137 -2.24 -3.94 11.89
CA VAL A 137 -1.05 -4.09 11.04
C VAL A 137 -1.22 -5.23 10.03
N VAL A 138 -0.80 -4.96 8.79
CA VAL A 138 -0.79 -5.91 7.66
C VAL A 138 0.64 -5.97 7.12
N GLU A 139 1.16 -7.17 6.87
CA GLU A 139 2.47 -7.38 6.24
C GLU A 139 2.37 -8.43 5.11
N GLU A 140 2.08 -7.96 3.89
CA GLU A 140 1.67 -8.80 2.77
C GLU A 140 2.33 -8.40 1.46
N ASP A 141 2.45 -9.36 0.55
CA ASP A 141 2.96 -9.15 -0.81
C ASP A 141 1.82 -8.71 -1.74
N TYR A 142 1.98 -7.54 -2.35
CA TYR A 142 1.02 -6.96 -3.29
C TYR A 142 1.53 -7.12 -4.72
N TYR A 143 0.72 -7.73 -5.57
CA TYR A 143 0.96 -7.74 -7.01
C TYR A 143 0.55 -6.42 -7.66
N SER A 144 1.29 -6.02 -8.69
CA SER A 144 1.08 -4.75 -9.38
C SER A 144 1.25 -4.84 -10.89
N VAL A 145 0.36 -4.15 -11.61
CA VAL A 145 0.46 -3.91 -13.05
C VAL A 145 0.43 -2.40 -13.29
N ASN A 146 1.42 -1.87 -14.02
CA ASN A 146 1.46 -0.45 -14.41
C ASN A 146 0.82 -0.19 -15.79
N THR A 147 0.70 1.09 -16.16
CA THR A 147 0.15 1.54 -17.46
C THR A 147 0.92 1.06 -18.70
N PHE A 148 2.13 0.51 -18.54
CA PHE A 148 2.93 -0.08 -19.60
C PHE A 148 2.88 -1.62 -19.59
N GLY A 149 2.00 -2.23 -18.80
CA GLY A 149 1.91 -3.69 -18.63
C GLY A 149 3.10 -4.30 -17.89
N THR A 150 3.93 -3.50 -17.22
CA THR A 150 5.00 -4.03 -16.35
C THR A 150 4.36 -4.63 -15.11
N LYS A 151 4.60 -5.92 -14.89
CA LYS A 151 4.06 -6.75 -13.81
C LYS A 151 5.13 -6.96 -12.73
N GLY A 152 4.74 -7.01 -11.46
CA GLY A 152 5.67 -7.33 -10.37
C GLY A 152 5.06 -7.26 -8.97
N HIS A 153 5.63 -8.04 -8.05
CA HIS A 153 5.31 -8.06 -6.63
C HIS A 153 6.13 -7.04 -5.85
N THR A 154 5.56 -6.56 -4.74
CA THR A 154 6.23 -5.72 -3.73
C THR A 154 5.68 -6.09 -2.36
N ARG A 155 6.54 -6.38 -1.38
CA ARG A 155 6.12 -6.66 0.00
C ARG A 155 5.95 -5.35 0.76
N PHE A 156 4.80 -5.16 1.39
CA PHE A 156 4.52 -3.96 2.19
C PHE A 156 4.22 -4.31 3.65
N LYS A 157 4.57 -3.39 4.55
CA LYS A 157 4.08 -3.34 5.92
C LYS A 157 3.34 -2.04 6.16
N GLY A 158 2.13 -2.13 6.69
CA GLY A 158 1.24 -0.98 6.85
C GLY A 158 0.09 -1.22 7.81
N LEU A 159 -0.81 -0.24 7.91
CA LEU A 159 -2.10 -0.41 8.58
C LEU A 159 -3.20 -0.67 7.55
N ASN A 160 -4.19 -1.48 7.91
CA ASN A 160 -5.44 -1.62 7.17
C ASN A 160 -6.20 -0.28 7.15
N LEU A 161 -6.34 0.33 5.97
CA LEU A 161 -6.90 1.67 5.83
C LEU A 161 -8.38 1.72 6.24
N TRP A 162 -9.15 0.66 5.97
CA TRP A 162 -10.53 0.60 6.42
C TRP A 162 -10.62 0.60 7.95
N TYR A 163 -9.86 -0.26 8.63
CA TYR A 163 -9.91 -0.32 10.09
C TYR A 163 -9.33 0.92 10.77
N LEU A 164 -8.37 1.62 10.15
CA LEU A 164 -7.90 2.92 10.62
C LEU A 164 -9.04 3.97 10.62
N LEU A 165 -9.85 4.00 9.56
CA LEU A 165 -10.97 4.95 9.43
C LEU A 165 -12.19 4.54 10.28
N ASP A 166 -12.55 3.26 10.28
CA ASP A 166 -13.69 2.69 11.02
C ASP A 166 -13.48 2.71 12.54
N GLN A 167 -12.33 2.21 13.02
CA GLN A 167 -12.12 1.94 14.45
C GLN A 167 -11.44 3.09 15.21
N TYR A 168 -10.66 3.94 14.54
CA TYR A 168 -9.89 5.03 15.18
C TYR A 168 -10.41 6.43 14.83
N ALA A 169 -10.57 6.75 13.55
CA ALA A 169 -11.16 8.03 13.13
C ALA A 169 -12.68 8.08 13.35
N GLY A 170 -13.36 6.94 13.25
CA GLY A 170 -14.81 6.82 13.36
C GLY A 170 -15.51 7.45 12.16
N ILE A 171 -15.35 6.86 10.98
CA ILE A 171 -15.95 7.32 9.72
C ILE A 171 -17.49 7.48 9.83
N ASP A 172 -18.03 8.55 9.24
CA ASP A 172 -19.48 8.82 9.28
C ASP A 172 -20.29 7.86 8.38
N GLU A 173 -21.56 7.60 8.71
CA GLU A 173 -22.44 6.75 7.92
C GLU A 173 -22.96 7.44 6.63
N ASP A 174 -22.96 8.77 6.59
CA ASP A 174 -23.27 9.58 5.41
C ASP A 174 -22.02 9.83 4.51
N ALA A 175 -20.84 9.30 4.86
CA ALA A 175 -19.62 9.46 4.06
C ALA A 175 -19.73 8.84 2.66
N SER A 176 -19.26 9.55 1.64
CA SER A 176 -19.43 9.16 0.22
C SER A 176 -18.12 8.71 -0.45
N SER A 177 -17.00 9.32 -0.08
CA SER A 177 -15.69 9.01 -0.68
C SER A 177 -14.52 9.28 0.27
N ILE A 178 -13.36 8.71 -0.08
CA ILE A 178 -12.09 8.85 0.63
C ILE A 178 -11.04 9.32 -0.38
N THR A 179 -10.57 10.54 -0.22
CA THR A 179 -9.52 11.16 -1.03
C THR A 179 -8.16 11.04 -0.31
N VAL A 180 -7.21 10.35 -0.93
CA VAL A 180 -5.83 10.21 -0.42
C VAL A 180 -4.93 11.18 -1.20
N LEU A 181 -4.30 12.10 -0.48
CA LEU A 181 -3.55 13.25 -1.01
C LEU A 181 -2.07 13.17 -0.61
N ALA A 182 -1.17 13.31 -1.58
CA ALA A 182 0.28 13.35 -1.41
C ALA A 182 0.82 14.78 -1.24
N THR A 183 2.04 14.88 -0.69
CA THR A 183 2.76 16.16 -0.48
C THR A 183 3.09 16.91 -1.78
N ASP A 184 3.15 16.22 -2.92
CA ASP A 184 3.37 16.81 -4.26
C ASP A 184 2.07 17.29 -4.93
N GLY A 185 0.91 17.06 -4.30
CA GLY A 185 -0.41 17.38 -4.84
C GLY A 185 -1.01 16.29 -5.73
N TYR A 186 -0.38 15.12 -5.87
CA TYR A 186 -1.03 13.95 -6.46
C TYR A 186 -2.12 13.42 -5.51
N GLN A 187 -3.25 12.98 -6.07
CA GLN A 187 -4.35 12.42 -5.26
C GLN A 187 -5.09 11.30 -5.99
N MET A 188 -5.66 10.39 -5.21
CA MET A 188 -6.61 9.37 -5.66
C MET A 188 -7.83 9.37 -4.74
N THR A 189 -9.02 9.43 -5.35
CA THR A 189 -10.30 9.36 -4.63
C THR A 189 -10.96 8.00 -4.88
N PHE A 190 -11.43 7.38 -3.81
CA PHE A 190 -12.03 6.04 -3.78
C PHE A 190 -13.43 6.12 -3.18
N THR A 191 -14.32 5.19 -3.54
CA THR A 191 -15.59 5.01 -2.83
C THR A 191 -15.37 4.31 -1.48
N ILE A 192 -16.32 4.46 -0.55
CA ILE A 192 -16.29 3.74 0.73
C ILE A 192 -16.20 2.22 0.51
N GLU A 193 -16.96 1.68 -0.46
CA GLU A 193 -16.93 0.25 -0.81
C GLU A 193 -15.55 -0.24 -1.28
N GLN A 194 -14.78 0.60 -1.98
CA GLN A 194 -13.42 0.26 -2.42
C GLN A 194 -12.46 0.17 -1.23
N ILE A 195 -12.48 1.14 -0.31
CA ILE A 195 -11.60 1.09 0.87
C ILE A 195 -12.02 -0.04 1.83
N MET A 196 -13.32 -0.22 2.03
CA MET A 196 -13.88 -1.29 2.88
C MET A 196 -13.58 -2.71 2.35
N LYS A 197 -13.38 -2.90 1.04
CA LYS A 197 -13.13 -4.21 0.43
C LYS A 197 -11.83 -4.86 0.96
N GLN A 198 -11.98 -5.98 1.65
CA GLN A 198 -10.90 -6.77 2.25
C GLN A 198 -10.36 -7.90 1.35
N ASP A 199 -10.83 -7.98 0.10
CA ASP A 199 -10.49 -9.08 -0.81
C ASP A 199 -10.21 -8.64 -2.24
N TYR A 200 -9.35 -7.63 -2.38
CA TYR A 200 -8.56 -7.45 -3.60
C TYR A 200 -7.68 -8.69 -3.85
N ILE A 201 -7.44 -9.01 -5.12
CA ILE A 201 -6.72 -10.23 -5.52
C ILE A 201 -5.28 -9.95 -5.93
N ASP A 202 -4.51 -11.03 -5.97
CA ASP A 202 -3.31 -11.19 -6.77
C ASP A 202 -3.67 -12.17 -7.90
N GLU A 203 -3.55 -11.79 -9.18
CA GLU A 203 -3.86 -12.70 -10.29
C GLU A 203 -2.96 -13.96 -10.34
N THR A 204 -1.83 -13.96 -9.62
CA THR A 204 -0.87 -15.06 -9.54
C THR A 204 -1.08 -16.00 -8.34
N ASP A 205 -1.84 -15.57 -7.32
CA ASP A 205 -2.34 -16.43 -6.23
C ASP A 205 -3.86 -16.24 -6.00
N PRO A 206 -4.72 -17.13 -6.51
CA PRO A 206 -6.18 -17.02 -6.39
C PRO A 206 -6.71 -17.22 -4.95
N ASN A 207 -5.84 -17.51 -3.97
CA ASN A 207 -6.20 -17.59 -2.56
C ASN A 207 -5.95 -16.26 -1.83
N LYS A 208 -5.14 -15.36 -2.40
CA LYS A 208 -4.77 -14.07 -1.81
C LYS A 208 -6.00 -13.17 -1.69
N LYS A 209 -6.18 -12.57 -0.52
CA LYS A 209 -7.19 -11.56 -0.23
C LYS A 209 -6.53 -10.39 0.48
N LEU A 210 -6.48 -9.25 -0.18
CA LEU A 210 -5.76 -8.06 0.25
C LEU A 210 -6.74 -6.94 0.63
N PRO A 211 -6.54 -6.25 1.76
CA PRO A 211 -7.16 -4.96 2.04
C PRO A 211 -6.43 -3.83 1.29
N VAL A 212 -7.00 -2.62 1.34
CA VAL A 212 -6.23 -1.38 1.08
C VAL A 212 -5.42 -1.04 2.34
N ILE A 213 -4.15 -0.69 2.19
CA ILE A 213 -3.27 -0.35 3.31
C ILE A 213 -2.57 1.00 3.15
N ILE A 214 -2.19 1.62 4.27
CA ILE A 214 -1.18 2.67 4.33
C ILE A 214 0.12 2.05 4.84
N ALA A 215 1.07 1.84 3.94
CA ALA A 215 2.38 1.25 4.20
C ALA A 215 3.43 2.29 4.60
N TRP A 216 4.37 1.87 5.46
CA TRP A 216 5.58 2.60 5.82
C TRP A 216 6.89 1.83 5.48
N GLU A 217 6.76 0.58 5.03
CA GLU A 217 7.88 -0.33 4.72
C GLU A 217 7.65 -1.00 3.37
N GLU A 218 8.70 -1.09 2.55
CA GLU A 218 8.71 -1.68 1.21
C GLU A 218 9.90 -2.65 1.06
N ASP A 219 9.61 -3.89 0.70
CA ASP A 219 10.58 -5.00 0.55
C ASP A 219 11.55 -5.16 1.75
N GLY A 220 11.07 -4.85 2.96
CA GLY A 220 11.83 -4.94 4.22
C GLY A 220 12.62 -3.69 4.59
N VAL A 221 12.39 -2.57 3.91
CA VAL A 221 13.04 -1.27 4.16
C VAL A 221 11.97 -0.23 4.51
N GLU A 222 12.08 0.42 5.67
CA GLU A 222 11.21 1.54 6.02
C GLU A 222 11.53 2.78 5.17
N TYR A 223 10.51 3.57 4.82
CA TYR A 223 10.70 4.84 4.12
C TYR A 223 11.43 5.84 5.01
N ASP A 224 12.51 6.45 4.50
CA ASP A 224 13.23 7.51 5.21
C ASP A 224 12.36 8.79 5.26
N PRO A 225 12.00 9.31 6.45
CA PRO A 225 11.17 10.50 6.53
C PRO A 225 11.89 11.79 6.08
N GLU A 226 13.21 11.76 5.88
CA GLU A 226 13.96 12.88 5.29
C GLU A 226 13.81 12.92 3.75
N ASP A 227 13.44 11.81 3.09
CA ASP A 227 13.12 11.76 1.65
C ASP A 227 11.68 12.25 1.34
N GLY A 228 10.79 12.29 2.34
CA GLY A 228 9.40 12.74 2.20
C GLY A 228 8.48 12.17 3.29
N ALA A 229 7.17 12.36 3.14
CA ALA A 229 6.20 11.75 4.06
C ALA A 229 6.30 10.20 3.97
N PRO A 230 6.55 9.47 5.07
CA PRO A 230 6.92 8.05 5.04
C PRO A 230 5.72 7.11 4.88
N TYR A 231 4.84 7.41 3.92
CA TYR A 231 3.54 6.76 3.74
C TYR A 231 3.22 6.49 2.27
N LYS A 232 2.83 5.25 1.93
CA LYS A 232 2.35 4.85 0.59
C LYS A 232 1.04 4.05 0.70
N LEU A 233 0.08 4.30 -0.18
CA LEU A 233 -1.10 3.46 -0.31
C LEU A 233 -0.78 2.25 -1.19
N ALA A 234 -1.16 1.05 -0.75
CA ALA A 234 -1.12 -0.15 -1.59
C ALA A 234 -2.50 -0.81 -1.67
N ILE A 235 -2.84 -1.28 -2.87
CA ILE A 235 -4.15 -1.84 -3.24
C ILE A 235 -3.95 -2.92 -4.30
N GLY A 236 -4.55 -4.09 -4.11
CA GLY A 236 -4.49 -5.21 -5.05
C GLY A 236 -5.36 -4.98 -6.29
N GLN A 237 -5.59 -6.04 -7.07
CA GLN A 237 -6.46 -6.00 -8.26
C GLN A 237 -7.93 -6.28 -7.90
N VAL A 238 -8.89 -5.83 -8.71
CA VAL A 238 -10.31 -6.23 -8.59
C VAL A 238 -10.57 -7.49 -9.42
N ALA A 239 -9.94 -7.58 -10.59
CA ALA A 239 -9.94 -8.71 -11.52
C ALA A 239 -8.55 -8.91 -12.16
N PRO A 240 -8.26 -10.07 -12.77
CA PRO A 240 -6.99 -10.30 -13.46
C PRO A 240 -6.74 -9.31 -14.61
N ASP A 241 -5.47 -9.00 -14.85
CA ASP A 241 -4.97 -7.97 -15.78
C ASP A 241 -5.38 -6.51 -15.46
N ASP A 242 -6.00 -6.23 -14.30
CA ASP A 242 -6.25 -4.87 -13.82
C ASP A 242 -4.95 -4.07 -13.61
N VAL A 243 -4.94 -2.81 -14.07
CA VAL A 243 -3.87 -1.84 -13.87
C VAL A 243 -4.07 -1.08 -12.55
N ASN A 244 -3.60 -1.67 -11.46
CA ASN A 244 -3.71 -1.13 -10.10
C ASN A 244 -2.55 -0.20 -9.67
N LYS A 245 -1.33 -0.36 -10.22
CA LYS A 245 -0.14 0.35 -9.72
C LYS A 245 -0.24 1.90 -9.76
N PRO A 246 -0.93 2.55 -10.72
CA PRO A 246 -1.14 4.00 -10.68
C PRO A 246 -1.91 4.47 -9.44
N GLN A 247 -2.71 3.62 -8.81
CA GLN A 247 -3.49 3.97 -7.61
C GLN A 247 -2.60 4.04 -6.34
N TRP A 248 -1.34 3.62 -6.41
CA TRP A 248 -0.43 3.51 -5.26
C TRP A 248 0.17 4.89 -4.90
N VAL A 249 -0.65 5.77 -4.33
CA VAL A 249 -0.27 7.12 -3.88
C VAL A 249 0.93 7.02 -2.93
N SER A 250 2.02 7.71 -3.26
CA SER A 250 3.24 7.77 -2.45
C SER A 250 3.35 9.13 -1.77
N MET A 251 4.13 9.23 -0.68
CA MET A 251 4.32 10.47 0.08
C MET A 251 3.00 11.09 0.58
N ILE A 252 2.13 10.27 1.18
CA ILE A 252 0.80 10.70 1.63
C ILE A 252 0.91 11.73 2.75
N ASP A 253 0.26 12.88 2.55
CA ASP A 253 0.12 13.96 3.52
C ASP A 253 -1.19 13.82 4.33
N SER A 254 -2.30 13.56 3.63
CA SER A 254 -3.65 13.60 4.18
C SER A 254 -4.56 12.54 3.58
N ILE A 255 -5.47 12.02 4.42
CA ILE A 255 -6.63 11.22 4.03
C ILE A 255 -7.87 12.04 4.39
N ILE A 256 -8.68 12.38 3.40
CA ILE A 256 -9.85 13.25 3.53
C ILE A 256 -11.10 12.41 3.27
N VAL A 257 -12.07 12.44 4.17
CA VAL A 257 -13.37 11.78 4.01
C VAL A 257 -14.43 12.82 3.63
N GLU A 258 -15.19 12.57 2.57
CA GLU A 258 -16.13 13.52 1.95
C GLU A 258 -17.55 12.94 1.77
#